data_AF-A0A2E2FP13-F1
#
_entry.id   AF-A0A2E2FP13-F1
#
_cell.length_a   1.000
_cell.length_b   1.000
_cell.length_c   1.000
_cell.angle_alpha   90.00
_cell.angle_beta   90.00
_cell.angle_gamma   90.00
#
_symmetry.space_group_name_H-M   'P 1'
#
loop_
_entity.id
_entity.type
_entity.pdbx_description
1 polymer ?
#
loop_
_entity_poly.entity_id
_entity_poly.type
_entity_poly.pdbx_seq_one_letter_code
_entity_poly.pdbx_strand_id
1 'polypeptide(L)'
;MGKKIIRIITLIPQRVLGVYLFIEILSQLFTDKPIESLPRMLLGTMVVSFGIQAVTYLSTKDEELIKRLQGTGIDLYSWMIVSGLVIDLILSVSSFVF
;
A
#
# COMPACT_ATOMS: atom_id res chain seq x y z
N MET A 1 9.06 -8.35 -18.05
CA MET A 1 8.07 -8.80 -17.05
C MET A 1 8.70 -9.21 -15.72
N GLY A 2 9.67 -10.13 -15.68
CA GLY A 2 10.23 -10.66 -14.42
C GLY A 2 10.76 -9.61 -13.42
N LYS A 3 11.45 -8.56 -13.90
CA LYS A 3 11.93 -7.46 -13.04
C LYS A 3 10.81 -6.69 -12.33
N LYS A 4 9.61 -6.58 -12.95
CA LYS A 4 8.46 -5.90 -12.35
C LYS A 4 7.85 -6.70 -11.20
N ILE A 5 7.73 -8.01 -11.39
CA ILE A 5 7.20 -8.92 -10.38
C ILE A 5 8.08 -8.90 -9.13
N ILE A 6 9.41 -8.96 -9.31
CA ILE A 6 10.36 -8.87 -8.19
C ILE A 6 10.18 -7.56 -7.43
N ARG A 7 10.06 -6.41 -8.13
CA ARG A 7 9.84 -5.11 -7.48
C ARG A 7 8.52 -5.03 -6.70
N ILE A 8 7.45 -5.67 -7.18
CA ILE A 8 6.18 -5.73 -6.44
C ILE A 8 6.35 -6.57 -5.17
N ILE A 9 7.01 -7.74 -5.29
CA ILE A 9 7.22 -8.65 -4.16
C ILE A 9 8.09 -8.00 -3.07
N THR A 10 9.09 -7.21 -3.43
CA THR A 10 9.94 -6.53 -2.44
C THR A 10 9.20 -5.47 -1.62
N LEU A 11 7.98 -5.08 -2.01
CA LEU A 11 7.15 -4.16 -1.24
C LEU A 11 6.32 -4.85 -0.15
N ILE A 12 6.19 -6.19 -0.16
CA ILE A 12 5.39 -6.96 0.83
C ILE A 12 5.72 -6.58 2.27
N PRO A 13 7.00 -6.55 2.71
CA PRO A 13 7.33 -6.18 4.09
C PRO A 13 6.91 -4.75 4.45
N GLN A 14 7.13 -3.79 3.54
CA GLN A 14 6.77 -2.38 3.73
C GLN A 14 5.25 -2.18 3.89
N ARG A 15 4.48 -3.04 3.24
CA ARG A 15 3.02 -2.97 3.17
C ARG A 15 2.37 -3.61 4.40
N VAL A 16 2.94 -4.72 4.88
CA VAL A 16 2.62 -5.28 6.20
C VAL A 16 2.79 -4.21 7.28
N LEU A 17 3.95 -3.55 7.28
CA LEU A 17 4.28 -2.54 8.27
C LEU A 17 3.36 -1.31 8.17
N GLY A 18 3.08 -0.82 6.96
CA GLY A 18 2.20 0.33 6.75
C GLY A 18 0.78 0.10 7.27
N VAL A 19 0.13 -0.99 6.85
CA VAL A 19 -1.24 -1.31 7.29
C VAL A 19 -1.28 -1.56 8.80
N TYR A 20 -0.27 -2.23 9.37
CA TYR A 20 -0.17 -2.42 10.82
C TYR A 20 -0.15 -1.09 11.58
N LEU A 21 0.76 -0.19 11.19
CA LEU A 21 0.88 1.12 11.82
C LEU A 21 -0.41 1.94 11.69
N PHE A 22 -1.06 1.91 10.52
CA PHE A 22 -2.32 2.64 10.34
C PHE A 22 -3.43 2.10 11.22
N ILE A 23 -3.62 0.79 11.30
CA ILE A 23 -4.68 0.24 12.15
C ILE A 23 -4.36 0.48 13.64
N GLU A 24 -3.10 0.40 14.05
CA GLU A 24 -2.69 0.71 15.43
C GLU A 24 -2.93 2.19 15.78
N ILE A 25 -2.63 3.12 14.88
CA ILE A 25 -2.94 4.55 15.08
C ILE A 25 -4.45 4.75 15.16
N LEU A 26 -5.22 4.13 14.26
CA LEU A 26 -6.68 4.25 14.27
C LEU A 26 -7.30 3.65 15.54
N SER A 27 -6.81 2.50 16.02
CA SER A 27 -7.31 1.87 17.24
C SER A 27 -7.13 2.78 18.47
N GLN A 28 -5.96 3.44 18.56
CA GLN A 28 -5.63 4.43 19.60
C GLN A 28 -6.46 5.72 19.48
N LEU A 29 -6.77 6.16 18.27
CA LEU A 29 -7.53 7.39 18.05
C LEU A 29 -9.03 7.24 18.33
N PHE A 30 -9.60 6.04 18.15
CA PHE A 30 -11.05 5.89 18.07
C PHE A 30 -11.68 4.91 19.07
N THR A 31 -10.92 4.00 19.69
CA THR A 31 -11.53 2.87 20.43
C THR A 31 -10.94 2.58 21.81
N ASP A 32 -9.81 3.19 22.20
CA ASP A 32 -9.08 2.95 23.48
C ASP A 32 -8.84 1.46 23.82
N LYS A 33 -9.04 0.56 22.85
CA LYS A 33 -8.97 -0.89 22.98
C LYS A 33 -8.36 -1.49 21.72
N PRO A 34 -7.52 -2.53 21.86
CA PRO A 34 -6.99 -3.26 20.71
C PRO A 34 -8.13 -3.94 19.95
N ILE A 35 -8.12 -3.80 18.62
CA ILE A 35 -9.14 -4.35 17.73
C ILE A 35 -8.95 -5.88 17.64
N GLU A 36 -9.88 -6.67 18.13
CA GLU A 36 -9.78 -8.15 18.08
C GLU A 36 -9.76 -8.71 16.64
N SER A 37 -10.35 -7.98 15.69
CA SER A 37 -10.33 -8.30 14.26
C SER A 37 -9.09 -7.76 13.51
N LEU A 38 -8.10 -7.20 14.23
CA LEU A 38 -6.89 -6.58 13.68
C LEU A 38 -6.17 -7.48 12.64
N PRO A 39 -5.92 -8.78 12.89
CA PRO A 39 -5.26 -9.64 11.90
C PRO A 39 -6.05 -9.82 10.61
N ARG A 40 -7.39 -9.83 10.70
CA ARG A 40 -8.26 -10.04 9.54
C ARG A 40 -8.39 -8.76 8.70
N MET A 41 -8.50 -7.60 9.34
CA MET A 41 -8.43 -6.30 8.66
C MET A 41 -7.07 -6.11 7.99
N LEU A 42 -5.97 -6.41 8.70
CA LEU A 42 -4.61 -6.37 8.15
C LEU A 42 -4.51 -7.18 6.84
N LEU A 43 -4.90 -8.45 6.88
CA LEU A 43 -4.84 -9.32 5.71
C LEU A 43 -5.73 -8.85 4.56
N GLY A 44 -6.96 -8.43 4.86
CA GLY A 44 -7.91 -7.94 3.85
C GLY A 44 -7.43 -6.67 3.15
N THR A 45 -7.06 -5.65 3.92
CA THR A 45 -6.55 -4.38 3.40
C THR A 45 -5.28 -4.60 2.59
N MET A 46 -4.33 -5.37 3.10
CA MET A 46 -3.08 -5.66 2.39
C MET A 46 -3.32 -6.33 1.04
N VAL A 47 -4.15 -7.38 0.99
CA VAL A 47 -4.37 -8.17 -0.25
C VAL A 47 -4.99 -7.29 -1.33
N VAL A 48 -6.04 -6.53 -0.98
CA VAL A 48 -6.72 -5.64 -1.93
C VAL A 48 -5.77 -4.55 -2.41
N SER A 49 -5.06 -3.91 -1.47
CA SER A 49 -4.11 -2.86 -1.78
C SER A 49 -3.01 -3.36 -2.72
N PHE A 50 -2.43 -4.53 -2.43
CA PHE A 50 -1.43 -5.16 -3.29
C PHE A 50 -1.95 -5.47 -4.68
N GLY A 51 -3.16 -6.01 -4.77
CA GLY A 51 -3.81 -6.29 -6.05
C GLY A 51 -3.92 -5.04 -6.92
N ILE A 52 -4.43 -3.94 -6.34
CA ILE A 52 -4.56 -2.65 -7.05
C ILE A 52 -3.21 -2.17 -7.55
N GLN A 53 -2.21 -2.09 -6.67
CA GLN A 53 -0.88 -1.61 -7.04
C GLN A 53 -0.21 -2.51 -8.10
N ALA A 54 -0.33 -3.82 -7.96
CA ALA A 54 0.24 -4.77 -8.90
C ALA A 54 -0.39 -4.61 -10.29
N VAL A 55 -1.71 -4.52 -10.38
CA VAL A 55 -2.42 -4.27 -11.64
C VAL A 55 -1.99 -2.95 -12.25
N THR A 56 -1.96 -1.86 -11.47
CA THR A 56 -1.54 -0.55 -11.96
C THR A 56 -0.11 -0.58 -12.52
N TYR A 57 0.83 -1.18 -11.80
CA TYR A 57 2.23 -1.19 -12.21
C TYR A 57 2.51 -2.16 -13.38
N LEU A 58 1.82 -3.30 -13.43
CA LEU A 58 1.94 -4.24 -14.55
C LEU A 58 1.31 -3.69 -15.83
N SER A 59 0.17 -3.01 -15.72
CA SER A 59 -0.54 -2.42 -16.87
C SER A 59 0.11 -1.15 -17.43
N THR A 60 1.01 -0.50 -16.67
CA THR A 60 1.66 0.74 -17.13
C THR A 60 3.06 0.49 -17.69
N LYS A 61 3.41 1.10 -18.82
CA LYS A 61 4.78 1.01 -19.37
C LYS A 61 5.75 1.79 -18.46
N ASP A 62 6.91 1.20 -18.15
CA ASP A 62 7.92 1.84 -17.28
C ASP A 62 8.35 3.20 -17.85
N GLU A 63 8.54 3.32 -19.17
CA GLU A 63 8.92 4.56 -19.85
C GLU A 63 7.92 5.70 -19.65
N GLU A 64 6.62 5.39 -19.70
CA GLU A 64 5.57 6.37 -19.50
C GLU A 64 5.52 6.83 -18.05
N LEU A 65 5.67 5.89 -17.11
CA LEU A 65 5.69 6.21 -15.70
C LEU A 65 6.93 7.04 -15.33
N ILE A 66 8.10 6.67 -15.85
CA ILE A 66 9.35 7.43 -15.65
C ILE A 66 9.20 8.84 -16.22
N LYS A 67 8.62 9.00 -17.42
CA LYS A 67 8.34 10.34 -17.98
C LYS A 67 7.40 11.18 -17.12
N ARG A 68 6.38 10.56 -16.51
CA ARG A 68 5.47 11.27 -15.58
C ARG A 68 6.16 11.65 -14.27
N LEU A 69 7.16 10.87 -13.84
CA LEU A 69 7.94 11.13 -12.64
C LEU A 69 9.10 12.12 -12.87
N GLN A 70 9.55 12.28 -14.12
CA GLN A 70 10.54 13.28 -14.49
C GLN A 70 10.06 14.68 -14.09
N GLY A 71 10.90 15.40 -13.34
CA GLY A 71 10.58 16.73 -12.81
C GLY A 71 9.99 16.73 -11.40
N THR A 72 9.59 15.59 -10.85
CA THR A 72 9.14 15.49 -9.44
C THR A 72 10.26 15.17 -8.47
N GLY A 73 11.41 14.69 -8.97
CA GLY A 73 12.52 14.19 -8.14
C GLY A 73 12.25 12.82 -7.49
N ILE A 74 11.09 12.21 -7.76
CA ILE A 74 10.68 10.92 -7.21
C ILE A 74 11.06 9.81 -8.19
N ASP A 75 11.86 8.85 -7.75
CA ASP A 75 12.16 7.67 -8.56
C ASP A 75 11.00 6.67 -8.58
N LEU A 76 11.06 5.71 -9.51
CA LEU A 76 10.00 4.71 -9.70
C LEU A 76 9.73 3.88 -8.44
N TYR A 77 10.77 3.50 -7.70
CA TYR A 77 10.62 2.68 -6.50
C TYR A 77 10.00 3.48 -5.36
N SER A 78 10.45 4.72 -5.17
CA SER A 78 9.85 5.67 -4.23
C SER A 78 8.37 5.94 -4.54
N TRP A 79 8.02 6.11 -5.82
CA TRP A 79 6.62 6.24 -6.23
C TRP A 79 5.79 4.99 -5.90
N MET A 80 6.33 3.79 -6.13
CA MET A 80 5.64 2.55 -5.78
C MET A 80 5.42 2.46 -4.25
N ILE A 81 6.40 2.81 -3.42
CA ILE A 81 6.22 2.82 -1.96
C ILE A 81 5.11 3.80 -1.56
N VAL A 82 5.19 5.05 -2.01
CA VAL A 82 4.28 6.12 -1.59
C VAL A 82 2.85 5.85 -2.08
N SER A 83 2.68 5.50 -3.36
CA SER A 83 1.35 5.17 -3.91
C SER A 83 0.73 3.98 -3.19
N GLY A 84 1.54 2.99 -2.80
CA GLY A 84 1.10 1.89 -1.98
C GLY A 84 0.56 2.36 -0.63
N LEU A 85 1.39 3.05 0.15
CA LEU A 85 0.99 3.55 1.48
C LEU A 85 -0.30 4.37 1.45
N VAL A 86 -0.52 5.17 0.41
CA VAL A 86 -1.75 5.95 0.25
C VAL A 86 -2.97 5.02 0.07
N ILE A 87 -2.86 3.98 -0.76
CA ILE A 87 -3.95 3.00 -0.94
C ILE A 87 -4.20 2.24 0.36
N ASP A 88 -3.16 1.85 1.09
CA ASP A 88 -3.28 1.18 2.39
C ASP A 88 -4.05 2.05 3.38
N LEU A 89 -3.67 3.33 3.49
CA LEU A 89 -4.35 4.27 4.37
C LEU A 89 -5.83 4.41 4.04
N ILE A 90 -6.17 4.61 2.76
CA ILE A 90 -7.56 4.75 2.31
C ILE A 90 -8.37 3.50 2.67
N LEU A 91 -7.83 2.32 2.41
CA LEU A 91 -8.50 1.05 2.69
C LEU A 91 -8.59 0.77 4.19
N SER A 92 -7.54 1.05 4.98
CA SER A 92 -7.55 0.89 6.44
C SER A 92 -8.59 1.80 7.09
N VAL A 93 -8.68 3.07 6.67
CA VAL A 93 -9.70 4.00 7.16
C VAL A 93 -11.10 3.52 6.76
N SER A 94 -11.29 3.10 5.50
CA SER A 94 -12.59 2.59 5.03
C SER A 94 -13.01 1.34 5.80
N SER A 95 -12.07 0.44 6.09
CA SER A 95 -12.34 -0.78 6.88
C SER A 95 -12.67 -0.47 8.33
N PHE A 96 -12.26 0.69 8.85
CA PHE A 96 -12.48 1.10 10.22
C PHE A 96 -13.79 1.89 10.40
N VAL A 97 -14.21 2.65 9.38
CA VAL A 97 -15.43 3.46 9.39
C VAL A 97 -16.70 2.62 9.13
N PHE A 98 -16.58 1.51 8.39
CA PHE A 98 -17.66 0.58 8.06
C PHE A 98 -17.56 -0.72 8.88
#